data_AF-A0A059FVH0-F1
#
_entry.id   AF-A0A059FVH0-F1
#
_cell.length_a   1.000
_cell.length_b   1.000
_cell.length_c   1.000
_cell.angle_alpha   90.00
_cell.angle_beta   90.00
_cell.angle_gamma   90.00
#
_symmetry.space_group_name_H-M   'P 1'
#
loop_
_entity.id
_entity.type
_entity.pdbx_description
1 polymer ?
#
loop_
_entity_poly.entity_id
_entity_poly.type
_entity_poly.pdbx_seq_one_letter_code
_entity_poly.pdbx_strand_id
1 'polypeptide(L)'
;MDSGLENIVAAETVLSDVDGQNGRLVIRGWPVELLSASMAFEDTAHLLWEGFFEDLRDVSSLGRQLGEAREAAFAIVSGIPDGLDSVSFLRAGWALLPDDESLETAIRLAGSAPVLTAAAIRRGRGEPPIAPNAQLSQSADFLHMLTGKVPHQAEARALDAYLVTVCDHGLNASTFAARVVASTRAGLTSAAIAGISALKGPLHGGAPGPVLDMLDAIGVPENAERWIDEALARNERLMGFGHRVYRVRDPRADALKTALARLPGTSGRIGFAEHIERAVLGRLAEKYPRRTLETNVEFYTALLLEALGLPREAFTAVFACGRIIGWTAHAREQIGEGRLVRPRSVYRGPVPEAA
;
A
#
# COMPACT_ATOMS: atom_id res chain seq x y z
N MET A 1 13.06 13.91 -24.36
CA MET A 1 13.44 12.62 -23.74
C MET A 1 12.67 12.58 -22.44
N ASP A 2 11.72 11.67 -22.34
CA ASP A 2 10.92 11.53 -21.13
C ASP A 2 11.65 10.60 -20.18
N SER A 3 12.65 11.14 -19.47
CA SER A 3 13.58 10.39 -18.62
C SER A 3 12.91 9.65 -17.44
N GLY A 4 11.63 9.92 -17.19
CA GLY A 4 10.82 9.25 -16.17
C GLY A 4 9.65 8.43 -16.71
N LEU A 5 9.58 8.17 -18.02
CA LEU A 5 8.44 7.52 -18.69
C LEU A 5 7.09 8.24 -18.50
N GLU A 6 7.12 9.54 -18.23
CA GLU A 6 5.91 10.35 -18.10
C GLU A 6 5.13 10.35 -19.42
N ASN A 7 3.83 10.08 -19.36
CA ASN A 7 2.93 9.95 -20.51
C ASN A 7 3.27 8.81 -21.50
N ILE A 8 4.14 7.86 -21.12
CA ILE A 8 4.41 6.66 -21.91
C ILE A 8 3.50 5.52 -21.43
N VAL A 9 2.65 5.01 -22.33
CA VAL A 9 1.86 3.79 -22.09
C VAL A 9 2.79 2.58 -22.28
N ALA A 10 3.18 1.94 -21.19
CA ALA A 10 4.15 0.84 -21.20
C ALA A 10 3.53 -0.57 -21.18
N ALA A 11 2.22 -0.68 -20.91
CA ALA A 11 1.49 -1.95 -20.87
C ALA A 11 -0.01 -1.71 -21.13
N GLU A 12 -0.69 -2.72 -21.65
CA GLU A 12 -2.16 -2.86 -21.58
C GLU A 12 -2.48 -3.62 -20.28
N THR A 13 -3.61 -3.32 -19.63
CA THR A 13 -3.99 -4.01 -18.39
C THR A 13 -5.49 -4.04 -18.20
N VAL A 14 -5.99 -5.14 -17.60
CA VAL A 14 -7.38 -5.28 -17.15
C VAL A 14 -7.54 -5.04 -15.65
N LEU A 15 -6.45 -4.76 -14.92
CA LEU A 15 -6.42 -4.74 -13.46
C LEU A 15 -6.96 -3.44 -12.86
N SER A 16 -6.43 -2.28 -13.27
CA SER A 16 -6.95 -1.00 -12.81
C SER A 16 -6.71 0.14 -13.80
N ASP A 17 -7.50 1.21 -13.62
CA ASP A 17 -7.36 2.48 -14.33
C ASP A 17 -7.50 3.64 -13.34
N VAL A 18 -6.70 4.69 -13.55
CA VAL A 18 -6.69 5.89 -12.70
C VAL A 18 -7.01 7.11 -13.53
N ASP A 19 -8.23 7.62 -13.38
CA ASP A 19 -8.63 8.91 -13.93
C ASP A 19 -8.39 10.01 -12.89
N GLY A 20 -7.19 10.60 -12.97
CA GLY A 20 -6.78 11.70 -12.10
C GLY A 20 -7.60 12.98 -12.27
N GLN A 21 -8.19 13.21 -13.44
CA GLN A 21 -8.93 14.44 -13.70
C GLN A 21 -10.30 14.39 -13.02
N ASN A 22 -10.96 13.23 -13.03
CA ASN A 22 -12.28 13.04 -12.47
C ASN A 22 -12.28 12.38 -11.08
N GLY A 23 -11.12 12.05 -10.51
CA GLY A 23 -11.04 11.48 -9.17
C GLY A 23 -11.56 10.06 -9.10
N ARG A 24 -11.28 9.23 -10.11
CA ARG A 24 -11.81 7.86 -10.20
C ARG A 24 -10.67 6.83 -10.26
N LEU A 25 -10.74 5.84 -9.36
CA LEU A 25 -9.94 4.63 -9.43
C LEU A 25 -10.86 3.44 -9.70
N VAL A 26 -10.63 2.77 -10.82
CA VAL A 26 -11.34 1.55 -11.19
C VAL A 26 -10.41 0.37 -10.94
N ILE A 27 -10.90 -0.68 -10.29
CA ILE A 27 -10.20 -1.95 -10.08
C ILE A 27 -11.10 -3.05 -10.62
N ARG A 28 -10.63 -3.77 -11.64
CA ARG A 28 -11.35 -4.87 -12.30
C ARG A 28 -12.80 -4.52 -12.67
N GLY A 29 -13.00 -3.29 -13.15
CA GLY A 29 -14.31 -2.76 -13.56
C GLY A 29 -15.15 -2.10 -12.46
N TRP A 30 -14.67 -2.09 -11.21
CA TRP A 30 -15.41 -1.54 -10.07
C TRP A 30 -14.74 -0.29 -9.47
N PRO A 31 -15.50 0.73 -9.05
CA PRO A 31 -14.97 1.85 -8.26
C PRO A 31 -14.37 1.39 -6.92
N VAL A 32 -13.18 1.88 -6.57
CA VAL A 32 -12.48 1.52 -5.32
C VAL A 32 -13.30 1.80 -4.06
N GLU A 33 -14.17 2.81 -4.10
CA GLU A 33 -15.04 3.24 -3.01
C GLU A 33 -16.09 2.16 -2.70
N LEU A 34 -16.60 1.48 -3.75
CA LEU A 34 -17.53 0.36 -3.57
C LEU A 34 -16.80 -0.87 -3.01
N LEU A 35 -15.61 -1.16 -3.54
CA LEU A 35 -14.81 -2.31 -3.08
C LEU A 35 -14.40 -2.13 -1.62
N SER A 36 -13.81 -0.99 -1.26
CA SER A 36 -13.37 -0.71 0.12
C SER A 36 -14.51 -0.64 1.14
N ALA A 37 -15.73 -0.30 0.71
CA ALA A 37 -16.89 -0.31 1.59
C ALA A 37 -17.43 -1.74 1.87
N SER A 38 -17.27 -2.67 0.93
CA SER A 38 -18.01 -3.94 0.91
C SER A 38 -17.15 -5.21 0.95
N MET A 39 -15.95 -5.20 0.37
CA MET A 39 -15.09 -6.38 0.24
C MET A 39 -14.11 -6.54 1.40
N ALA A 40 -13.78 -7.78 1.73
CA ALA A 40 -12.61 -8.12 2.53
C ALA A 40 -11.36 -8.23 1.63
N PHE A 41 -10.20 -8.38 2.26
CA PHE A 41 -8.94 -8.63 1.56
C PHE A 41 -9.03 -9.87 0.63
N GLU A 42 -9.60 -10.96 1.12
CA GLU A 42 -9.71 -12.24 0.39
C GLU A 42 -10.57 -12.12 -0.87
N ASP A 43 -11.70 -11.41 -0.78
CA ASP A 43 -12.56 -11.14 -1.94
C ASP A 43 -11.79 -10.35 -3.00
N THR A 44 -10.99 -9.37 -2.57
CA THR A 44 -10.24 -8.48 -3.46
C THR A 44 -9.06 -9.20 -4.10
N ALA A 45 -8.38 -10.07 -3.35
CA ALA A 45 -7.34 -10.95 -3.87
C ALA A 45 -7.90 -11.88 -4.94
N HIS A 46 -9.06 -12.50 -4.68
CA HIS A 46 -9.76 -13.34 -5.64
C HIS A 46 -10.10 -12.55 -6.93
N LEU A 47 -10.71 -11.38 -6.79
CA LEU A 47 -11.06 -10.50 -7.92
C LEU A 47 -9.86 -10.12 -8.80
N LEU A 48 -8.72 -9.80 -8.18
CA LEU A 48 -7.50 -9.42 -8.91
C LEU A 48 -6.81 -10.61 -9.59
N TRP A 49 -6.88 -11.81 -8.98
CA TRP A 49 -6.23 -13.02 -9.48
C TRP A 49 -7.07 -13.82 -10.48
N GLU A 50 -8.36 -13.53 -10.56
CA GLU A 50 -9.28 -14.17 -11.51
C GLU A 50 -8.80 -14.00 -12.96
N GLY A 51 -8.72 -15.13 -13.67
CA GLY A 51 -8.26 -15.21 -15.05
C GLY A 51 -6.74 -15.30 -15.23
N PHE A 52 -5.95 -15.20 -14.15
CA PHE A 52 -4.47 -15.30 -14.20
C PHE A 52 -3.91 -16.62 -13.65
N PHE A 53 -4.73 -17.35 -12.89
CA PHE A 53 -4.40 -18.65 -12.31
C PHE A 53 -5.55 -19.63 -12.57
N GLU A 54 -5.24 -20.77 -13.19
CA GLU A 54 -6.25 -21.77 -13.59
C GLU A 54 -6.82 -22.54 -12.40
N ASP A 55 -6.04 -22.68 -11.33
CA ASP A 55 -6.36 -23.41 -10.10
C ASP A 55 -6.99 -22.54 -9.01
N LEU A 56 -7.27 -21.26 -9.30
CA LEU A 56 -8.01 -20.38 -8.41
C LEU A 56 -9.47 -20.82 -8.33
N ARG A 57 -9.87 -21.30 -7.15
CA ARG A 57 -11.24 -21.75 -6.87
C ARG A 57 -12.11 -20.59 -6.37
N ASP A 58 -12.88 -20.81 -5.31
CA ASP A 58 -13.71 -19.79 -4.67
C ASP A 58 -12.97 -19.05 -3.53
N VAL A 59 -13.56 -17.94 -3.10
CA VAL A 59 -13.04 -17.09 -2.01
C VAL A 59 -12.88 -17.86 -0.69
N SER A 60 -13.78 -18.80 -0.38
CA SER A 60 -13.69 -19.58 0.87
C SER A 60 -12.49 -20.52 0.87
N SER A 61 -12.20 -21.17 -0.27
CA SER A 61 -10.99 -21.97 -0.45
C SER A 61 -9.74 -21.09 -0.35
N LEU A 62 -9.76 -19.89 -0.95
CA LEU A 62 -8.65 -18.94 -0.87
C LEU A 62 -8.40 -18.48 0.57
N GLY A 63 -9.44 -18.14 1.33
CA GLY A 63 -9.31 -17.73 2.74
C GLY A 63 -8.66 -18.81 3.61
N ARG A 64 -9.04 -20.08 3.42
CA ARG A 64 -8.38 -21.21 4.11
C ARG A 64 -6.91 -21.34 3.71
N GLN A 65 -6.59 -21.24 2.42
CA GLN A 65 -5.20 -21.32 1.94
C GLN A 65 -4.34 -20.16 2.45
N LEU A 66 -4.90 -18.96 2.58
CA LEU A 66 -4.24 -17.82 3.22
C LEU A 66 -4.00 -18.06 4.72
N GLY A 67 -4.93 -18.73 5.40
CA GLY A 67 -4.73 -19.24 6.77
C GLY A 67 -3.53 -20.18 6.89
N GLU A 68 -3.49 -21.21 6.06
CA GLU A 68 -2.38 -22.18 6.00
C GLU A 68 -1.04 -21.50 5.66
N ALA A 69 -1.06 -20.54 4.72
CA ALA A 69 0.12 -19.77 4.34
C ALA A 69 0.63 -18.88 5.49
N ARG A 70 -0.25 -18.31 6.32
CA ARG A 70 0.15 -17.54 7.51
C ARG A 70 0.86 -18.44 8.52
N GLU A 71 0.33 -19.62 8.81
CA GLU A 71 0.96 -20.59 9.72
C GLU A 71 2.34 -21.03 9.21
N ALA A 72 2.45 -21.33 7.92
CA ALA A 72 3.74 -21.67 7.29
C ALA A 72 4.74 -20.50 7.36
N ALA A 73 4.28 -19.26 7.13
CA ALA A 73 5.13 -18.07 7.24
C ALA A 73 5.61 -17.81 8.68
N PHE A 74 4.81 -18.15 9.69
CA PHE A 74 5.22 -17.99 11.08
C PHE A 74 6.42 -18.88 11.44
N ALA A 75 6.50 -20.08 10.84
CA ALA A 75 7.60 -21.01 11.08
C ALA A 75 8.99 -20.46 10.66
N ILE A 76 9.03 -19.54 9.69
CA ILE A 76 10.29 -18.94 9.21
C ILE A 76 10.69 -17.67 9.98
N VAL A 77 9.80 -17.11 10.81
CA VAL A 77 10.04 -15.84 11.53
C VAL A 77 11.29 -15.92 12.40
N SER A 78 11.51 -17.03 13.11
CA SER A 78 12.68 -17.24 13.98
C SER A 78 14.01 -17.26 13.22
N GLY A 79 14.01 -17.58 11.92
CA GLY A 79 15.20 -17.59 11.07
C GLY A 79 15.60 -16.22 10.53
N ILE A 80 14.75 -15.19 10.68
CA ILE A 80 15.04 -13.84 10.19
C ILE A 80 15.85 -13.07 11.25
N PRO A 81 16.99 -12.46 10.88
CA PRO A 81 17.82 -11.68 11.80
C PRO A 81 17.05 -10.54 12.49
N ASP A 82 17.42 -10.29 13.74
CA ASP A 82 16.93 -9.14 14.49
C ASP A 82 17.56 -7.81 14.02
N GLY A 83 16.98 -6.69 14.47
CA GLY A 83 17.49 -5.35 14.17
C GLY A 83 17.11 -4.79 12.78
N LEU A 84 16.34 -5.53 11.98
CA LEU A 84 15.81 -5.05 10.70
C LEU A 84 14.58 -4.16 10.91
N ASP A 85 14.48 -3.08 10.12
CA ASP A 85 13.24 -2.31 9.99
C ASP A 85 12.11 -3.16 9.38
N SER A 86 10.84 -2.75 9.56
CA SER A 86 9.66 -3.50 9.14
C SER A 86 9.68 -3.91 7.66
N VAL A 87 10.13 -3.03 6.77
CA VAL A 87 10.21 -3.28 5.32
C VAL A 87 11.36 -4.23 5.00
N SER A 88 12.51 -4.06 5.65
CA SER A 88 13.68 -4.93 5.49
C SER A 88 13.41 -6.34 6.03
N PHE A 89 12.67 -6.45 7.15
CA PHE A 89 12.24 -7.72 7.74
C PHE A 89 11.26 -8.46 6.81
N LEU A 90 10.24 -7.77 6.30
CA LEU A 90 9.30 -8.31 5.32
C LEU A 90 10.02 -8.80 4.06
N ARG A 91 10.92 -7.98 3.50
CA ARG A 91 11.72 -8.35 2.32
C ARG A 91 12.62 -9.57 2.58
N ALA A 92 13.25 -9.65 3.75
CA ALA A 92 14.08 -10.80 4.13
C ALA A 92 13.24 -12.07 4.26
N GLY A 93 12.06 -11.99 4.89
CA GLY A 93 11.14 -13.13 5.00
C GLY A 93 10.63 -13.61 3.65
N TRP A 94 10.27 -12.70 2.73
CA TRP A 94 9.90 -13.07 1.37
C TRP A 94 11.04 -13.75 0.60
N ALA A 95 12.30 -13.33 0.81
CA ALA A 95 13.46 -13.99 0.19
C ALA A 95 13.67 -15.46 0.64
N LEU A 96 12.99 -15.90 1.71
CA LEU A 96 13.00 -17.28 2.17
C LEU A 96 11.85 -18.12 1.60
N LEU A 97 10.90 -17.50 0.90
CA LEU A 97 9.79 -18.20 0.27
C LEU A 97 10.21 -18.81 -1.07
N PRO A 98 9.54 -19.88 -1.52
CA PRO A 98 9.73 -20.41 -2.87
C PRO A 98 9.45 -19.35 -3.94
N ASP A 99 10.14 -19.44 -5.07
CA ASP A 99 10.06 -18.47 -6.15
C ASP A 99 9.71 -19.17 -7.47
N ASP A 100 8.41 -19.15 -7.79
CA ASP A 100 7.87 -19.64 -9.05
C ASP A 100 6.69 -18.76 -9.49
N GLU A 101 5.98 -19.18 -10.54
CA GLU A 101 4.86 -18.43 -11.13
C GLU A 101 3.48 -18.93 -10.68
N SER A 102 3.41 -19.79 -9.67
CA SER A 102 2.20 -20.49 -9.25
C SER A 102 1.27 -19.64 -8.37
N LEU A 103 0.00 -20.05 -8.30
CA LEU A 103 -0.96 -19.51 -7.35
C LEU A 103 -0.49 -19.71 -5.90
N GLU A 104 0.15 -20.85 -5.61
CA GLU A 104 0.67 -21.15 -4.27
C GLU A 104 1.70 -20.11 -3.82
N THR A 105 2.61 -19.69 -4.71
CA THR A 105 3.57 -18.61 -4.41
C THR A 105 2.87 -17.27 -4.18
N ALA A 106 1.85 -16.92 -4.98
CA ALA A 106 1.06 -15.72 -4.77
C ALA A 106 0.34 -15.71 -3.41
N ILE A 107 -0.24 -16.85 -3.02
CA ILE A 107 -0.91 -17.05 -1.72
C ILE A 107 0.11 -16.97 -0.58
N ARG A 108 1.29 -17.59 -0.70
CA ARG A 108 2.37 -17.51 0.31
C ARG A 108 2.85 -16.08 0.50
N LEU A 109 3.03 -15.31 -0.57
CA LEU A 109 3.41 -13.90 -0.48
C LEU A 109 2.33 -13.06 0.23
N ALA A 110 1.05 -13.24 -0.14
CA ALA A 110 -0.06 -12.55 0.49
C ALA A 110 -0.23 -12.93 1.97
N GLY A 111 -0.22 -14.23 2.30
CA GLY A 111 -0.38 -14.73 3.66
C GLY A 111 0.81 -14.38 4.57
N SER A 112 2.04 -14.40 4.06
CA SER A 112 3.23 -14.07 4.86
C SER A 112 3.34 -12.58 5.21
N ALA A 113 2.81 -11.70 4.36
CA ALA A 113 2.96 -10.25 4.53
C ALA A 113 2.53 -9.71 5.91
N PRO A 114 1.31 -9.99 6.41
CA PRO A 114 0.90 -9.55 7.75
C PRO A 114 1.67 -10.25 8.87
N VAL A 115 2.04 -11.53 8.71
CA VAL A 115 2.80 -12.29 9.73
C VAL A 115 4.17 -11.66 9.95
N LEU A 116 4.90 -11.42 8.86
CA LEU A 116 6.22 -10.81 8.88
C LEU A 116 6.16 -9.36 9.39
N THR A 117 5.14 -8.61 8.98
CA THR A 117 4.95 -7.22 9.43
C THR A 117 4.61 -7.14 10.92
N ALA A 118 3.68 -7.96 11.41
CA ALA A 118 3.33 -8.02 12.82
C ALA A 118 4.52 -8.49 13.68
N ALA A 119 5.25 -9.51 13.22
CA ALA A 119 6.45 -9.98 13.90
C ALA A 119 7.53 -8.89 14.01
N ALA A 120 7.78 -8.14 12.94
CA ALA A 120 8.73 -7.03 12.95
C ALA A 120 8.32 -5.93 13.94
N ILE A 121 7.03 -5.55 13.96
CA ILE A 121 6.50 -4.56 14.90
C ILE A 121 6.70 -5.02 16.35
N ARG A 122 6.33 -6.27 16.66
CA ARG A 122 6.45 -6.83 18.02
C ARG A 122 7.90 -6.91 18.46
N ARG A 123 8.80 -7.42 17.61
CA ARG A 123 10.24 -7.45 17.90
C ARG A 123 10.81 -6.06 18.13
N GLY A 124 10.40 -5.07 17.34
CA GLY A 124 10.78 -3.66 17.53
C GLY A 124 10.37 -3.10 18.89
N ARG A 125 9.29 -3.64 19.49
CA ARG A 125 8.81 -3.32 20.85
C ARG A 125 9.45 -4.20 21.95
N GLY A 126 10.35 -5.11 21.61
CA GLY A 126 10.91 -6.09 22.54
C GLY A 126 9.91 -7.18 22.94
N GLU A 127 8.83 -7.35 22.18
CA GLU A 127 7.78 -8.33 22.43
C GLU A 127 7.95 -9.57 21.53
N PRO A 128 7.63 -10.79 22.01
CA PRO A 128 7.69 -11.98 21.17
C PRO A 128 6.62 -11.93 20.07
N PRO A 129 6.91 -12.44 18.85
CA PRO A 129 5.89 -12.64 17.82
C PRO A 129 4.73 -13.53 18.30
N ILE A 130 3.51 -13.24 17.84
CA ILE A 130 2.32 -14.02 18.15
C ILE A 130 1.99 -14.92 16.95
N ALA A 131 1.69 -16.19 17.22
CA ALA A 131 1.32 -17.13 16.17
C ALA A 131 -0.01 -16.72 15.50
N PRO A 132 -0.14 -16.88 14.17
CA PRO A 132 -1.37 -16.61 13.45
C PRO A 132 -2.48 -17.57 13.87
N ASN A 133 -3.72 -17.14 13.68
CA ASN A 133 -4.91 -17.97 13.76
C ASN A 133 -5.50 -18.14 12.36
N ALA A 134 -5.31 -19.33 11.77
CA ALA A 134 -5.75 -19.65 10.41
C ALA A 134 -7.28 -19.57 10.20
N GLN A 135 -8.08 -19.55 11.26
CA GLN A 135 -9.55 -19.44 11.18
C GLN A 135 -10.05 -17.98 11.08
N LEU A 136 -9.19 -17.00 11.40
CA LEU A 136 -9.52 -15.58 11.25
C LEU A 136 -9.27 -15.12 9.82
N SER A 137 -10.00 -14.11 9.35
CA SER A 137 -9.68 -13.44 8.09
C SER A 137 -8.30 -12.77 8.15
N GLN A 138 -7.71 -12.48 7.00
CA GLN A 138 -6.40 -11.87 6.86
C GLN A 138 -6.25 -10.62 7.74
N SER A 139 -7.21 -9.69 7.64
CA SER A 139 -7.20 -8.44 8.41
C SER A 139 -7.43 -8.67 9.90
N ALA A 140 -8.34 -9.57 10.27
CA ALA A 140 -8.62 -9.87 11.67
C ALA A 140 -7.40 -10.51 12.35
N ASP A 141 -6.74 -11.44 11.67
CA ASP A 141 -5.57 -12.10 12.21
C ASP A 141 -4.33 -11.21 12.24
N PHE A 142 -4.19 -10.28 11.28
CA PHE A 142 -3.13 -9.28 11.35
C PHE A 142 -3.23 -8.45 12.64
N LEU A 143 -4.42 -7.91 12.93
CA LEU A 143 -4.64 -7.17 14.18
C LEU A 143 -4.51 -8.05 15.43
N HIS A 144 -4.91 -9.31 15.35
CA HIS A 144 -4.69 -10.29 16.42
C HIS A 144 -3.20 -10.55 16.67
N MET A 145 -2.40 -10.81 15.63
CA MET A 145 -0.96 -10.98 15.76
C MET A 145 -0.27 -9.71 16.24
N LEU A 146 -0.81 -8.52 15.95
CA LEU A 146 -0.28 -7.25 16.42
C LEU A 146 -0.53 -7.04 17.93
N THR A 147 -1.74 -7.34 18.40
CA THR A 147 -2.24 -6.91 19.73
C THR A 147 -2.39 -8.05 20.75
N GLY A 148 -2.40 -9.30 20.30
CA GLY A 148 -2.72 -10.48 21.09
C GLY A 148 -4.20 -10.65 21.44
N LYS A 149 -5.09 -9.85 20.83
CA LYS A 149 -6.54 -9.90 21.06
C LYS A 149 -7.25 -10.07 19.73
N VAL A 150 -8.30 -10.90 19.71
CA VAL A 150 -9.18 -10.98 18.54
C VAL A 150 -9.85 -9.61 18.38
N PRO A 151 -9.68 -8.93 17.23
CA PRO A 151 -10.22 -7.60 17.02
C PRO A 151 -11.74 -7.62 16.92
N HIS A 152 -12.38 -6.50 17.19
CA HIS A 152 -13.77 -6.29 16.83
C HIS A 152 -13.94 -6.32 15.30
N GLN A 153 -15.11 -6.75 14.85
CA GLN A 153 -15.42 -6.81 13.42
C GLN A 153 -15.21 -5.45 12.72
N ALA A 154 -15.54 -4.34 13.39
CA ALA A 154 -15.33 -3.00 12.85
C ALA A 154 -13.85 -2.68 12.59
N GLU A 155 -12.94 -3.14 13.45
CA GLU A 155 -11.49 -2.94 13.31
C GLU A 155 -10.95 -3.75 12.13
N ALA A 156 -11.32 -5.03 12.03
CA ALA A 156 -10.95 -5.88 10.89
C ALA A 156 -11.47 -5.29 9.57
N ARG A 157 -12.72 -4.80 9.54
CA ARG A 157 -13.31 -4.15 8.37
C ARG A 157 -12.67 -2.81 8.01
N ALA A 158 -12.18 -2.05 8.98
CA ALA A 158 -11.44 -0.84 8.71
C ALA A 158 -10.07 -1.13 8.10
N LEU A 159 -9.39 -2.19 8.57
CA LEU A 159 -8.14 -2.65 7.95
C LEU A 159 -8.39 -3.20 6.54
N ASP A 160 -9.45 -3.97 6.32
CA ASP A 160 -9.86 -4.42 4.97
C ASP A 160 -10.02 -3.22 4.04
N ALA A 161 -10.78 -2.19 4.45
CA ALA A 161 -10.98 -1.00 3.65
C ALA A 161 -9.64 -0.35 3.25
N TYR A 162 -8.69 -0.26 4.18
CA TYR A 162 -7.35 0.22 3.88
C TYR A 162 -6.62 -0.67 2.86
N LEU A 163 -6.49 -1.97 3.13
CA LEU A 163 -5.75 -2.88 2.27
C LEU A 163 -6.33 -2.93 0.85
N VAL A 164 -7.66 -2.83 0.72
CA VAL A 164 -8.36 -2.74 -0.57
C VAL A 164 -8.06 -1.42 -1.29
N THR A 165 -8.04 -0.28 -0.60
CA THR A 165 -7.73 1.01 -1.26
C THR A 165 -6.30 1.12 -1.80
N VAL A 166 -5.38 0.31 -1.26
CA VAL A 166 -3.98 0.27 -1.69
C VAL A 166 -3.63 -0.98 -2.49
N CYS A 167 -4.58 -1.88 -2.75
CA CYS A 167 -4.30 -3.17 -3.39
C CYS A 167 -3.73 -3.03 -4.80
N ASP A 168 -4.19 -2.02 -5.54
CA ASP A 168 -3.65 -1.66 -6.84
C ASP A 168 -3.87 -0.17 -7.16
N HIS A 169 -3.05 0.41 -8.03
CA HIS A 169 -3.14 1.82 -8.41
C HIS A 169 -2.44 2.10 -9.75
N GLY A 170 -2.80 1.32 -10.77
CA GLY A 170 -2.20 1.35 -12.10
C GLY A 170 -0.70 1.05 -12.10
N LEU A 171 -0.03 1.45 -13.19
CA LEU A 171 1.39 1.18 -13.43
C LEU A 171 2.33 2.16 -12.70
N ASN A 172 2.20 2.23 -11.37
CA ASN A 172 3.11 2.99 -10.51
C ASN A 172 4.50 2.33 -10.42
N ALA A 173 5.48 3.02 -9.82
CA ALA A 173 6.89 2.59 -9.85
C ALA A 173 7.13 1.15 -9.32
N SER A 174 6.47 0.74 -8.23
CA SER A 174 6.64 -0.61 -7.67
C SER A 174 5.95 -1.67 -8.52
N THR A 175 4.75 -1.37 -9.04
CA THR A 175 4.07 -2.25 -9.99
C THR A 175 4.90 -2.42 -11.27
N PHE A 176 5.47 -1.34 -11.80
CA PHE A 176 6.34 -1.41 -12.98
C PHE A 176 7.62 -2.22 -12.69
N ALA A 177 8.25 -2.03 -11.53
CA ALA A 177 9.40 -2.84 -11.12
C ALA A 177 9.08 -4.34 -11.04
N ALA A 178 7.92 -4.70 -10.47
CA ALA A 178 7.44 -6.08 -10.42
C ALA A 178 7.23 -6.66 -11.84
N ARG A 179 6.61 -5.89 -12.76
CA ARG A 179 6.43 -6.30 -14.16
C ARG A 179 7.77 -6.47 -14.89
N VAL A 180 8.74 -5.57 -14.70
CA VAL A 180 10.07 -5.69 -15.32
C VAL A 180 10.71 -7.03 -14.94
N VAL A 181 10.70 -7.40 -13.67
CA VAL A 181 11.25 -8.68 -13.20
C VAL A 181 10.41 -9.87 -13.69
N ALA A 182 9.09 -9.76 -13.68
CA ALA A 182 8.20 -10.80 -14.21
C ALA A 182 8.44 -11.05 -15.71
N SER A 183 8.77 -10.01 -16.49
CA SER A 183 9.05 -10.10 -17.93
C SER A 183 10.28 -10.96 -18.26
N THR A 184 11.16 -11.22 -17.28
CA THR A 184 12.30 -12.12 -17.42
C THR A 184 12.01 -13.53 -16.90
N ARG A 185 10.78 -13.82 -16.46
CA ARG A 185 10.36 -15.13 -15.90
C ARG A 185 11.11 -15.51 -14.62
N ALA A 186 11.48 -14.52 -13.80
CA ALA A 186 12.25 -14.75 -12.58
C ALA A 186 11.44 -15.44 -11.45
N GLY A 187 10.11 -15.31 -11.48
CA GLY A 187 9.20 -15.80 -10.43
C GLY A 187 8.51 -14.67 -9.67
N LEU A 188 7.41 -14.99 -8.97
CA LEU A 188 6.57 -14.02 -8.29
C LEU A 188 7.21 -13.48 -7.00
N THR A 189 8.03 -14.27 -6.31
CA THR A 189 8.75 -13.81 -5.12
C THR A 189 9.81 -12.79 -5.51
N SER A 190 10.57 -13.05 -6.57
CA SER A 190 11.48 -12.05 -7.15
C SER A 190 10.76 -10.77 -7.58
N ALA A 191 9.58 -10.89 -8.24
CA ALA A 191 8.79 -9.74 -8.64
C ALA A 191 8.28 -8.92 -7.44
N ALA A 192 7.81 -9.58 -6.38
CA ALA A 192 7.39 -8.94 -5.14
C ALA A 192 8.54 -8.23 -4.42
N ILE A 193 9.73 -8.83 -4.39
CA ILE A 193 10.95 -8.23 -3.82
C ILE A 193 11.36 -6.96 -4.60
N ALA A 194 11.21 -6.94 -5.92
CA ALA A 194 11.41 -5.74 -6.72
C ALA A 194 10.36 -4.66 -6.41
N GLY A 195 9.09 -5.06 -6.29
CA GLY A 195 7.99 -4.19 -5.90
C GLY A 195 8.22 -3.50 -4.56
N ILE A 196 8.51 -4.27 -3.50
CA ILE A 196 8.77 -3.70 -2.16
C ILE A 196 10.04 -2.85 -2.12
N SER A 197 11.07 -3.20 -2.89
CA SER A 197 12.30 -2.41 -2.97
C SER A 197 12.06 -1.04 -3.62
N ALA A 198 11.20 -0.97 -4.63
CA ALA A 198 10.76 0.31 -5.19
C ALA A 198 9.81 1.06 -4.24
N LEU A 199 8.91 0.35 -3.54
CA LEU A 199 7.99 0.93 -2.55
C LEU A 199 8.70 1.59 -1.37
N LYS A 200 9.84 1.03 -0.93
CA LYS A 200 10.68 1.62 0.14
C LYS A 200 11.18 3.02 -0.18
N GLY A 201 11.30 3.38 -1.46
CA GLY A 201 11.83 4.68 -1.88
C GLY A 201 10.95 5.84 -1.40
N PRO A 202 11.52 6.91 -0.81
CA PRO A 202 10.75 8.03 -0.24
C PRO A 202 9.98 8.85 -1.28
N LEU A 203 10.23 8.62 -2.57
CA LEU A 203 9.54 9.26 -3.69
C LEU A 203 8.36 8.44 -4.24
N HIS A 204 8.12 7.22 -3.72
CA HIS A 204 7.08 6.33 -4.22
C HIS A 204 5.87 6.27 -3.28
N GLY A 205 5.92 5.42 -2.25
CA GLY A 205 4.89 5.39 -1.21
C GLY A 205 5.07 6.62 -0.32
N GLY A 206 4.12 7.55 -0.36
CA GLY A 206 4.10 8.67 0.56
C GLY A 206 3.76 8.15 1.94
N ALA A 207 4.75 7.65 2.69
CA ALA A 207 4.50 7.10 4.02
C ALA A 207 3.62 8.08 4.81
N PRO A 208 2.44 7.67 5.31
CA PRO A 208 1.49 8.60 5.93
C PRO A 208 1.97 9.16 7.28
N GLY A 209 3.10 8.67 7.81
CA GLY A 209 3.67 9.08 9.10
C GLY A 209 3.76 10.60 9.32
N PRO A 210 4.26 11.39 8.34
CA PRO A 210 4.35 12.84 8.48
C PRO A 210 2.99 13.56 8.58
N VAL A 211 1.88 12.92 8.18
CA VAL A 211 0.54 13.48 8.47
C VAL A 211 0.32 13.50 9.97
N LEU A 212 0.64 12.41 10.67
CA LEU A 212 0.50 12.37 12.12
C LEU A 212 1.52 13.28 12.82
N ASP A 213 2.75 13.38 12.29
CA ASP A 213 3.74 14.33 12.82
C ASP A 213 3.24 15.78 12.72
N MET A 214 2.60 16.14 11.60
CA MET A 214 1.96 17.44 11.43
C MET A 214 0.81 17.64 12.41
N LEU A 215 -0.11 16.67 12.54
CA LEU A 215 -1.25 16.77 13.46
C LEU A 215 -0.80 16.92 14.92
N ASP A 216 0.23 16.19 15.33
CA ASP A 216 0.79 16.27 16.68
C ASP A 216 1.53 17.58 16.93
N ALA A 217 2.29 18.08 15.94
CA ALA A 217 3.00 19.34 16.04
C ALA A 217 2.04 20.55 16.15
N ILE A 218 0.87 20.46 15.52
CA ILE A 218 -0.21 21.45 15.69
C ILE A 218 -0.82 21.33 17.09
N GLY A 219 -1.13 20.10 17.53
CA GLY A 219 -1.62 19.78 18.87
C GLY A 219 -3.09 20.16 19.10
N VAL A 220 -3.44 21.45 18.97
CA VAL A 220 -4.79 21.98 19.18
C VAL A 220 -5.25 22.88 18.01
N PRO A 221 -6.57 22.97 17.74
CA PRO A 221 -7.13 23.72 16.60
C PRO A 221 -6.64 25.17 16.47
N GLU A 222 -6.40 25.85 17.58
CA GLU A 222 -6.02 27.26 17.65
C GLU A 222 -4.62 27.52 17.08
N ASN A 223 -3.75 26.49 17.08
CA ASN A 223 -2.38 26.59 16.56
C ASN A 223 -2.30 26.35 15.04
N ALA A 224 -3.37 25.83 14.42
CA ALA A 224 -3.36 25.33 13.06
C ALA A 224 -2.87 26.37 12.05
N GLU A 225 -3.53 27.53 12.00
CA GLU A 225 -3.25 28.61 11.05
C GLU A 225 -1.77 29.03 11.11
N ARG A 226 -1.27 29.31 12.32
CA ARG A 226 0.12 29.72 12.53
C ARG A 226 1.11 28.66 12.08
N TRP A 227 0.91 27.41 12.47
CA TRP A 227 1.82 26.32 12.12
C TRP A 227 1.88 26.11 10.60
N ILE A 228 0.71 26.15 9.94
CA ILE A 228 0.57 26.01 8.48
C ILE A 228 1.28 27.15 7.77
N ASP A 229 1.09 28.40 8.20
CA ASP A 229 1.74 29.58 7.62
C ASP A 229 3.27 29.49 7.73
N GLU A 230 3.78 29.05 8.89
CA GLU A 230 5.22 28.86 9.12
C GLU A 230 5.80 27.74 8.24
N ALA A 231 5.11 26.60 8.11
CA ALA A 231 5.53 25.49 7.24
C ALA A 231 5.55 25.90 5.77
N LEU A 232 4.50 26.60 5.32
CA LEU A 232 4.43 27.14 3.96
C LEU A 232 5.51 28.20 3.72
N ALA A 233 5.83 29.07 4.68
CA ALA A 233 6.90 30.06 4.53
C ALA A 233 8.28 29.39 4.30
N ARG A 234 8.50 28.20 4.87
CA ARG A 234 9.71 27.38 4.64
C ARG A 234 9.68 26.55 3.35
N ASN A 235 8.62 26.67 2.55
CA ASN A 235 8.37 25.85 1.35
C ASN A 235 8.32 24.35 1.64
N GLU A 236 7.90 23.97 2.84
CA GLU A 236 7.67 22.57 3.20
C GLU A 236 6.45 22.04 2.44
N ARG A 237 6.48 20.74 2.12
CA ARG A 237 5.33 20.04 1.56
C ARG A 237 4.47 19.54 2.71
N LEU A 238 3.19 19.89 2.69
CA LEU A 238 2.22 19.39 3.65
C LEU A 238 1.77 17.99 3.21
N MET A 239 2.28 16.96 3.88
CA MET A 239 1.91 15.57 3.62
C MET A 239 0.42 15.35 3.87
N GLY A 240 -0.22 14.52 3.05
CA GLY A 240 -1.68 14.38 3.03
C GLY A 240 -2.40 15.32 2.04
N PHE A 241 -1.68 16.24 1.38
CA PHE A 241 -2.26 17.18 0.41
C PHE A 241 -1.52 17.20 -0.94
N GLY A 242 -2.29 17.32 -2.01
CA GLY A 242 -1.83 17.25 -3.39
C GLY A 242 -1.53 15.82 -3.85
N HIS A 243 -1.67 15.58 -5.15
CA HIS A 243 -1.43 14.26 -5.75
C HIS A 243 -0.75 14.39 -7.12
N ARG A 244 0.02 13.38 -7.52
CA ARG A 244 0.70 13.37 -8.83
C ARG A 244 -0.31 13.22 -9.98
N VAL A 245 -1.27 12.32 -9.78
CA VAL A 245 -2.35 11.97 -10.73
C VAL A 245 -3.62 12.79 -10.49
N TYR A 246 -4.24 12.69 -9.30
CA TYR A 246 -5.45 13.46 -8.97
C TYR A 246 -5.27 14.98 -9.01
N ARG A 247 -6.23 15.63 -9.67
CA ARG A 247 -6.42 17.10 -9.70
C ARG A 247 -7.65 17.54 -8.92
N VAL A 248 -8.35 16.59 -8.32
CA VAL A 248 -9.50 16.73 -7.43
C VAL A 248 -9.23 15.99 -6.13
N ARG A 249 -10.17 16.05 -5.19
CA ARG A 249 -10.12 15.27 -3.96
C ARG A 249 -9.99 13.78 -4.28
N ASP A 250 -9.06 13.10 -3.60
CA ASP A 250 -8.86 11.67 -3.78
C ASP A 250 -10.03 10.90 -3.17
N PRO A 251 -10.79 10.10 -3.96
CA PRO A 251 -11.97 9.41 -3.46
C PRO A 251 -11.66 8.44 -2.30
N ARG A 252 -10.44 7.91 -2.25
CA ARG A 252 -10.03 6.97 -1.19
C ARG A 252 -9.92 7.67 0.16
N ALA A 253 -9.64 8.98 0.17
CA ALA A 253 -9.59 9.75 1.42
C ALA A 253 -10.94 9.68 2.16
N ASP A 254 -12.05 9.83 1.43
CA ASP A 254 -13.40 9.79 2.02
C ASP A 254 -13.86 8.37 2.37
N ALA A 255 -13.45 7.37 1.57
CA ALA A 255 -13.69 5.97 1.90
C ALA A 255 -13.01 5.58 3.23
N LEU A 256 -11.74 5.98 3.42
CA LEU A 256 -11.00 5.69 4.65
C LEU A 256 -11.52 6.49 5.85
N LYS A 257 -11.94 7.75 5.65
CA LYS A 257 -12.64 8.52 6.67
C LYS A 257 -13.92 7.82 7.14
N THR A 258 -14.70 7.27 6.21
CA THR A 258 -15.93 6.53 6.51
C THR A 258 -15.62 5.26 7.31
N ALA A 259 -14.55 4.54 6.98
CA ALA A 259 -14.10 3.37 7.74
C ALA A 259 -13.63 3.76 9.15
N LEU A 260 -12.83 4.82 9.28
CA LEU A 260 -12.33 5.36 10.56
C LEU A 260 -13.47 5.79 11.49
N ALA A 261 -14.53 6.40 10.95
CA ALA A 261 -15.70 6.84 11.73
C ALA A 261 -16.51 5.70 12.35
N ARG A 262 -16.31 4.46 11.89
CA ARG A 262 -16.96 3.26 12.48
C ARG A 262 -16.19 2.71 13.68
N LEU A 263 -14.95 3.17 13.91
CA LEU A 263 -14.15 2.75 15.05
C LEU A 263 -14.56 3.51 16.32
N PRO A 264 -14.60 2.86 17.49
CA PRO A 264 -14.96 3.53 18.74
C PRO A 264 -13.91 4.56 19.15
N GLY A 265 -14.35 5.70 19.68
CA GLY A 265 -13.46 6.72 20.25
C GLY A 265 -12.74 7.61 19.24
N THR A 266 -13.04 7.52 17.94
CA THR A 266 -12.33 8.30 16.90
C THR A 266 -12.96 9.65 16.59
N SER A 267 -14.21 9.91 16.99
CA SER A 267 -14.94 11.14 16.64
C SER A 267 -14.19 12.43 16.96
N GLY A 268 -13.51 12.50 18.11
CA GLY A 268 -12.72 13.68 18.50
C GLY A 268 -11.49 13.88 17.62
N ARG A 269 -10.75 12.79 17.32
CA ARG A 269 -9.56 12.83 16.45
C ARG A 269 -9.94 13.16 15.01
N ILE A 270 -11.08 12.64 14.51
CA ILE A 270 -11.65 13.01 13.20
C ILE A 270 -11.99 14.50 13.17
N GLY A 271 -12.73 15.01 14.16
CA GLY A 271 -13.11 16.43 14.19
C GLY A 271 -11.90 17.37 14.24
N PHE A 272 -10.86 17.00 14.97
CA PHE A 272 -9.58 17.70 14.95
C PHE A 272 -8.94 17.68 13.55
N ALA A 273 -8.81 16.50 12.94
CA ALA A 273 -8.22 16.36 11.61
C ALA A 273 -8.99 17.13 10.53
N GLU A 274 -10.32 17.13 10.57
CA GLU A 274 -11.16 17.91 9.65
C GLU A 274 -10.96 19.42 9.81
N HIS A 275 -10.71 19.90 11.02
CA HIS A 275 -10.37 21.31 11.26
C HIS A 275 -9.03 21.66 10.61
N ILE A 276 -8.02 20.81 10.79
CA ILE A 276 -6.70 20.99 10.15
C ILE A 276 -6.82 20.91 8.63
N GLU A 277 -7.58 19.94 8.11
CA GLU A 277 -7.83 19.78 6.67
C GLU A 277 -8.40 21.06 6.05
N ARG A 278 -9.44 21.65 6.66
CA ARG A 278 -10.03 22.90 6.17
C ARG A 278 -9.04 24.07 6.19
N ALA A 279 -8.28 24.23 7.28
CA ALA A 279 -7.28 25.28 7.40
C ALA A 279 -6.17 25.15 6.34
N VAL A 280 -5.65 23.93 6.14
CA VAL A 280 -4.62 23.65 5.13
C VAL A 280 -5.14 23.94 3.72
N LEU A 281 -6.32 23.45 3.36
CA LEU A 281 -6.89 23.66 2.03
C LEU A 281 -7.10 25.16 1.74
N GLY A 282 -7.59 25.93 2.72
CA GLY A 282 -7.73 27.38 2.61
C GLY A 282 -6.38 28.06 2.31
N ARG A 283 -5.34 27.77 3.10
CA ARG A 283 -4.01 28.35 2.93
C ARG A 283 -3.30 27.90 1.64
N LEU A 284 -3.51 26.66 1.21
CA LEU A 284 -2.97 26.18 -0.06
C LEU A 284 -3.62 26.87 -1.25
N ALA A 285 -4.93 27.11 -1.20
CA ALA A 285 -5.65 27.85 -2.24
C ALA A 285 -5.19 29.31 -2.33
N GLU A 286 -4.96 29.97 -1.20
CA GLU A 286 -4.40 31.33 -1.14
C GLU A 286 -2.97 31.41 -1.69
N LYS A 287 -2.08 30.48 -1.29
CA LYS A 287 -0.68 30.49 -1.71
C LYS A 287 -0.48 30.03 -3.15
N TYR A 288 -1.28 29.09 -3.64
CA TYR A 288 -1.13 28.48 -4.96
C TYR A 288 -2.44 28.55 -5.78
N PRO A 289 -2.93 29.75 -6.15
CA PRO A 289 -4.24 29.94 -6.77
C PRO A 289 -4.38 29.30 -8.16
N ARG A 290 -3.27 28.87 -8.77
CA ARG A 290 -3.24 28.19 -10.08
C ARG A 290 -3.01 26.68 -9.97
N ARG A 291 -2.96 26.13 -8.75
CA ARG A 291 -2.75 24.70 -8.49
C ARG A 291 -3.90 24.18 -7.63
N THR A 292 -4.55 23.13 -8.09
CA THR A 292 -5.51 22.41 -7.26
C THR A 292 -4.74 21.43 -6.35
N LEU A 293 -4.73 21.72 -5.05
CA LEU A 293 -4.07 20.91 -4.03
C LEU A 293 -5.13 20.44 -3.04
N GLU A 294 -5.65 19.26 -3.27
CA GLU A 294 -6.71 18.64 -2.46
C GLU A 294 -6.14 17.59 -1.51
N THR A 295 -6.93 17.20 -0.51
CA THR A 295 -6.60 16.06 0.36
C THR A 295 -6.42 14.79 -0.46
N ASN A 296 -5.34 14.06 -0.18
CA ASN A 296 -5.05 12.77 -0.77
C ASN A 296 -5.32 11.63 0.22
N VAL A 297 -5.23 10.39 -0.27
CA VAL A 297 -5.48 9.17 0.53
C VAL A 297 -4.65 9.09 1.82
N GLU A 298 -3.44 9.66 1.85
CA GLU A 298 -2.52 9.51 2.98
C GLU A 298 -3.05 10.19 4.24
N PHE A 299 -3.84 11.26 4.12
CA PHE A 299 -4.34 12.01 5.27
C PHE A 299 -5.20 11.15 6.21
N TYR A 300 -6.24 10.52 5.66
CA TYR A 300 -7.12 9.63 6.44
C TYR A 300 -6.55 8.21 6.61
N THR A 301 -5.61 7.79 5.75
CA THR A 301 -4.83 6.56 5.99
C THR A 301 -4.10 6.66 7.31
N ALA A 302 -3.37 7.76 7.54
CA ALA A 302 -2.56 7.93 8.74
C ALA A 302 -3.38 7.78 10.03
N LEU A 303 -4.55 8.43 10.06
CA LEU A 303 -5.49 8.37 11.18
C LEU A 303 -6.11 6.99 11.38
N LEU A 304 -6.47 6.31 10.30
CA LEU A 304 -7.03 4.95 10.36
C LEU A 304 -6.01 3.95 10.89
N LEU A 305 -4.77 4.00 10.42
CA LEU A 305 -3.71 3.11 10.90
C LEU A 305 -3.32 3.42 12.36
N GLU A 306 -3.28 4.70 12.75
CA GLU A 306 -3.10 5.12 14.15
C GLU A 306 -4.20 4.53 15.05
N ALA A 307 -5.47 4.65 14.65
CA ALA A 307 -6.61 4.13 15.39
C ALA A 307 -6.59 2.60 15.55
N LEU A 308 -5.99 1.88 14.59
CA LEU A 308 -5.79 0.42 14.63
C LEU A 308 -4.53 -0.01 15.40
N GLY A 309 -3.77 0.92 15.97
CA GLY A 309 -2.57 0.64 16.77
C GLY A 309 -1.32 0.27 15.95
N LEU A 310 -1.34 0.52 14.64
CA LEU A 310 -0.20 0.33 13.76
C LEU A 310 0.78 1.50 13.91
N PRO A 311 2.08 1.24 14.14
CA PRO A 311 3.04 2.31 14.36
C PRO A 311 3.53 2.91 13.03
N ARG A 312 3.94 4.19 13.06
CA ARG A 312 4.29 4.99 11.87
C ARG A 312 5.39 4.35 11.04
N GLU A 313 6.40 3.80 11.70
CA GLU A 313 7.55 3.12 11.10
C GLU A 313 7.18 1.83 10.34
N ALA A 314 5.96 1.32 10.53
CA ALA A 314 5.47 0.13 9.84
C ALA A 314 4.57 0.44 8.63
N PHE A 315 4.11 1.68 8.43
CA PHE A 315 3.11 1.99 7.42
C PHE A 315 3.47 1.52 6.02
N THR A 316 4.73 1.63 5.59
CA THR A 316 5.18 1.12 4.29
C THR A 316 5.08 -0.41 4.18
N ALA A 317 5.33 -1.15 5.27
CA ALA A 317 5.16 -2.61 5.30
C ALA A 317 3.67 -3.00 5.29
N VAL A 318 2.81 -2.26 6.01
CA VAL A 318 1.35 -2.45 5.95
C VAL A 318 0.82 -2.15 4.54
N PHE A 319 1.33 -1.11 3.88
CA PHE A 319 1.02 -0.82 2.48
C PHE A 319 1.39 -2.00 1.57
N ALA A 320 2.57 -2.59 1.77
CA ALA A 320 3.00 -3.77 1.02
C ALA A 320 2.07 -4.98 1.23
N CYS A 321 1.48 -5.13 2.43
CA CYS A 321 0.49 -6.18 2.70
C CYS A 321 -0.77 -6.06 1.83
N GLY A 322 -1.20 -4.83 1.52
CA GLY A 322 -2.31 -4.60 0.58
C GLY A 322 -1.84 -4.73 -0.87
N ARG A 323 -0.71 -4.12 -1.21
CA ARG A 323 -0.22 -4.03 -2.59
C ARG A 323 0.25 -5.37 -3.19
N ILE A 324 0.61 -6.34 -2.37
CA ILE A 324 1.17 -7.61 -2.85
C ILE A 324 0.23 -8.35 -3.82
N ILE A 325 -1.09 -8.29 -3.62
CA ILE A 325 -2.06 -8.95 -4.51
C ILE A 325 -2.10 -8.28 -5.89
N GLY A 326 -1.95 -6.96 -5.97
CA GLY A 326 -1.80 -6.23 -7.24
C GLY A 326 -0.46 -6.50 -7.92
N TRP A 327 0.65 -6.58 -7.16
CA TRP A 327 1.95 -6.94 -7.72
C TRP A 327 1.96 -8.34 -8.34
N THR A 328 1.42 -9.34 -7.65
CA THR A 328 1.37 -10.71 -8.17
C THR A 328 0.40 -10.83 -9.35
N ALA A 329 -0.72 -10.11 -9.33
CA ALA A 329 -1.64 -10.05 -10.47
C ALA A 329 -0.97 -9.43 -11.72
N HIS A 330 -0.34 -8.26 -11.57
CA HIS A 330 0.38 -7.61 -12.67
C HIS A 330 1.58 -8.42 -13.17
N ALA A 331 2.29 -9.11 -12.27
CA ALA A 331 3.37 -10.00 -12.67
C ALA A 331 2.84 -11.15 -13.53
N ARG A 332 1.71 -11.77 -13.14
CA ARG A 332 1.06 -12.82 -13.94
C ARG A 332 0.52 -12.32 -15.27
N GLU A 333 -0.09 -11.14 -15.30
CA GLU A 333 -0.53 -10.48 -16.53
C GLU A 333 0.66 -10.29 -17.48
N GLN A 334 1.78 -9.74 -16.98
CA GLN A 334 2.99 -9.56 -17.77
C GLN A 334 3.59 -10.88 -18.27
N ILE A 335 3.55 -11.92 -17.45
CA ILE A 335 4.01 -13.26 -17.81
C ILE A 335 3.13 -13.85 -18.92
N GLY A 336 1.81 -13.69 -18.84
CA GLY A 336 0.85 -14.15 -19.85
C GLY A 336 1.02 -13.44 -21.20
N GLU A 337 1.41 -12.16 -21.21
CA GLU A 337 1.78 -11.44 -22.43
C GLU A 337 3.05 -12.01 -23.10
N GLY A 338 3.95 -12.63 -22.34
CA GLY A 338 5.16 -13.28 -22.84
C GLY A 338 6.19 -12.33 -23.45
N ARG A 339 6.15 -11.02 -23.12
CA ARG A 339 7.06 -10.00 -23.68
C ARG A 339 8.07 -9.50 -22.66
N LEU A 340 9.35 -9.50 -23.06
CA LEU A 340 10.44 -8.93 -22.27
C LEU A 340 10.39 -7.39 -22.26
N VAL A 341 10.47 -6.77 -21.08
CA VAL A 341 10.61 -5.32 -20.94
C VAL A 341 12.09 -4.94 -21.09
N ARG A 342 12.45 -4.38 -22.25
CA ARG A 342 13.84 -4.01 -22.57
C ARG A 342 13.93 -2.66 -23.30
N PRO A 343 13.83 -1.52 -22.60
CA PRO A 343 13.95 -0.21 -23.22
C PRO A 343 15.38 0.05 -23.74
N ARG A 344 15.51 1.03 -24.64
CA ARG A 344 16.81 1.53 -25.13
C ARG A 344 17.21 2.79 -24.38
N SER A 345 18.50 3.00 -24.20
CA SER A 345 19.08 4.28 -23.80
C SER A 345 19.71 4.97 -25.01
N VAL A 346 19.82 6.31 -24.94
CA VAL A 346 20.63 7.10 -25.87
C VAL A 346 22.03 7.25 -25.27
N TYR A 347 23.04 6.66 -25.91
CA TYR A 347 24.43 6.83 -25.50
C TYR A 347 24.89 8.27 -25.77
N ARG A 348 25.43 8.93 -24.73
CA ARG A 348 25.97 10.31 -24.81
C ARG A 348 27.45 10.39 -24.40
N GLY A 349 28.14 9.25 -24.32
CA GLY A 349 29.57 9.20 -24.08
C GLY A 349 30.38 9.43 -25.37
N PRO A 350 31.71 9.59 -25.24
CA PRO A 350 32.60 9.67 -26.39
C PRO A 350 32.56 8.38 -27.21
N VAL A 351 32.55 8.49 -28.54
CA VAL A 351 32.68 7.35 -29.46
C VAL A 351 34.13 7.32 -29.95
N PRO A 352 34.81 6.16 -29.97
CA PRO A 352 36.16 6.07 -30.50
C PRO A 352 36.23 6.63 -31.93
N GLU A 353 37.26 7.42 -32.23
CA GLU A 353 37.63 7.69 -33.62
C GLU A 353 37.92 6.32 -34.27
N ALA A 354 37.30 6.06 -35.43
CA ALA A 354 37.36 4.76 -36.08
C ALA A 354 38.82 4.29 -36.23
N ALA A 355 39.09 3.03 -35.85
CA ALA A 355 40.38 2.38 -36.05
C ALA A 355 40.61 2.00 -37.52
#